data_AF-A0AAV0KHU7-F1
#
_entry.id   AF-A0AAV0KHU7-F1
#
_cell.length_a   1.000
_cell.length_b   1.000
_cell.length_c   1.000
_cell.angle_alpha   90.00
_cell.angle_beta   90.00
_cell.angle_gamma   90.00
#
_symmetry.space_group_name_H-M   'P 1'
#
loop_
_entity.id
_entity.type
_entity.pdbx_description
1 polymer ?
#
loop_
_entity_poly.entity_id
_entity_poly.type
_entity_poly.pdbx_seq_one_letter_code
_entity_poly.pdbx_strand_id
1 'polypeptide(L)'
;MSSFEGGGGGEKKYVEFCTGVNGLDKVILREVRGQSAEVYLNGGQVTSWKNEYGEELLFLSSKFGMHGSLEQHGFARNTVWTIDKDPPPFPTVSSNKAFIDLILKPSEDDPKSWPHRFEFRIRITLGPGGDLMLTSRIRNTNTDGKPFTFTFAYNNYFYLTDIRFSHDLL
;
A
#
# COMPACT_ATOMS: atom_id res chain seq x y z
N MET A 1 2.64 -35.78 -38.01
CA MET A 1 2.82 -34.34 -38.30
C MET A 1 1.45 -33.81 -38.64
N SER A 2 0.82 -32.84 -37.97
CA SER A 2 1.20 -31.72 -37.10
C SER A 2 0.05 -31.54 -36.07
N SER A 3 0.31 -31.53 -34.76
CA SER A 3 0.66 -30.39 -33.90
C SER A 3 -0.47 -29.36 -33.69
N PHE A 4 -1.03 -29.45 -32.49
CA PHE A 4 -1.72 -28.47 -31.64
C PHE A 4 -1.89 -27.02 -32.15
N GLU A 5 -3.14 -26.56 -32.16
CA GLU A 5 -3.52 -25.15 -31.97
C GLU A 5 -4.41 -25.02 -30.73
N GLY A 6 -4.22 -23.96 -29.96
CA GLY A 6 -5.13 -23.61 -28.86
C GLY A 6 -4.50 -22.87 -27.66
N GLY A 7 -3.47 -22.04 -27.87
CA GLY A 7 -2.94 -21.15 -26.83
C GLY A 7 -3.87 -19.96 -26.58
N GLY A 8 -4.92 -20.16 -25.78
CA GLY A 8 -5.77 -19.07 -25.27
C GLY A 8 -5.13 -18.34 -24.09
N GLY A 9 -4.05 -17.60 -24.34
CA GLY A 9 -3.39 -16.77 -23.33
C GLY A 9 -4.13 -15.45 -23.15
N GLY A 10 -5.22 -15.44 -22.38
CA GLY A 10 -5.85 -14.18 -21.96
C GLY A 10 -4.82 -13.30 -21.24
N GLU A 11 -4.76 -12.02 -21.60
CA GLU A 11 -3.85 -11.05 -20.96
C GLU A 11 -4.15 -11.00 -19.45
N LYS A 12 -3.17 -11.42 -18.64
CA LYS A 12 -3.33 -11.43 -17.18
C LYS A 12 -3.25 -10.02 -16.64
N LYS A 13 -4.31 -9.59 -15.96
CA LYS A 13 -4.41 -8.29 -15.32
C LYS A 13 -3.84 -8.37 -13.91
N TYR A 14 -2.64 -7.83 -13.73
CA TYR A 14 -1.94 -7.80 -12.43
C TYR A 14 -2.48 -6.74 -11.46
N VAL A 15 -3.18 -5.74 -12.00
CA VAL A 15 -3.71 -4.58 -11.27
C VAL A 15 -5.15 -4.34 -11.69
N GLU A 16 -6.08 -4.44 -10.75
CA GLU A 16 -7.52 -4.22 -10.94
C GLU A 16 -7.99 -3.00 -10.15
N PHE A 17 -8.74 -2.11 -10.79
CA PHE A 17 -9.39 -0.98 -10.14
C PHE A 17 -10.84 -1.33 -9.88
N CYS A 18 -11.27 -1.20 -8.63
CA CYS A 18 -12.58 -1.62 -8.17
C CYS A 18 -13.15 -0.61 -7.18
N THR A 19 -14.48 -0.55 -7.11
CA THR A 19 -15.18 0.14 -6.03
C THR A 19 -15.32 -0.83 -4.86
N GLY A 20 -14.82 -0.42 -3.70
CA GLY A 20 -14.88 -1.16 -2.44
C GLY A 20 -16.13 -0.86 -1.63
N VAL A 21 -16.05 -1.15 -0.33
CA VAL A 21 -17.15 -0.92 0.62
C VAL A 21 -17.45 0.57 0.69
N ASN A 22 -18.73 0.93 0.82
CA ASN A 22 -19.23 2.31 0.89
C ASN A 22 -18.87 3.18 -0.33
N GLY A 23 -18.57 2.57 -1.49
CA GLY A 23 -18.25 3.32 -2.70
C GLY A 23 -16.82 3.84 -2.79
N LEU A 24 -15.93 3.43 -1.87
CA LEU A 24 -14.54 3.90 -1.85
C LEU A 24 -13.68 3.20 -2.89
N ASP A 25 -12.84 3.95 -3.60
CA ASP A 25 -11.94 3.39 -4.60
C ASP A 25 -10.85 2.51 -3.98
N LYS A 26 -10.66 1.33 -4.57
CA LYS A 26 -9.60 0.39 -4.21
C LYS A 26 -8.92 -0.21 -5.43
N VAL A 27 -7.71 -0.70 -5.20
CA VAL A 27 -6.89 -1.44 -6.15
C VAL A 27 -6.70 -2.85 -5.63
N ILE A 28 -6.77 -3.84 -6.51
CA ILE A 28 -6.40 -5.22 -6.21
C ILE A 28 -5.18 -5.58 -7.03
N LEU A 29 -4.10 -5.92 -6.34
CA LEU A 29 -2.91 -6.53 -6.93
C LEU A 29 -3.10 -8.05 -6.96
N ARG A 30 -2.79 -8.69 -8.09
CA ARG A 30 -2.89 -10.14 -8.25
C ARG A 30 -1.65 -10.71 -8.87
N GLU A 31 -1.20 -11.83 -8.33
CA GLU A 31 -0.13 -12.63 -8.92
C GLU A 31 -0.64 -13.91 -9.57
N VAL A 32 0.18 -14.45 -10.46
CA VAL A 32 -0.19 -15.56 -11.36
C VAL A 32 -0.61 -16.83 -10.61
N ARG A 33 -0.05 -17.04 -9.41
CA ARG A 33 -0.29 -18.21 -8.57
C ARG A 33 -1.49 -18.04 -7.63
N GLY A 34 -2.18 -16.89 -7.67
CA GLY A 34 -3.41 -16.65 -6.93
C GLY A 34 -3.25 -15.75 -5.70
N GLN A 35 -2.02 -15.36 -5.33
CA GLN A 35 -1.82 -14.37 -4.26
C GLN A 35 -2.46 -13.04 -4.65
N SER A 36 -2.92 -12.30 -3.65
CA SER A 36 -3.52 -10.99 -3.89
C SER A 36 -3.30 -10.02 -2.74
N ALA A 37 -3.36 -8.73 -3.04
CA ALA A 37 -3.39 -7.68 -2.04
C ALA A 37 -4.43 -6.62 -2.42
N GLU A 38 -5.21 -6.15 -1.45
CA GLU A 38 -6.18 -5.06 -1.64
C GLU A 38 -5.67 -3.77 -1.01
N VAL A 39 -5.74 -2.67 -1.74
CA VAL A 39 -5.26 -1.35 -1.33
C VAL A 39 -6.37 -0.32 -1.53
N TYR A 40 -6.79 0.37 -0.47
CA TYR A 40 -7.72 1.50 -0.59
C TYR A 40 -6.95 2.80 -0.88
N LEU A 41 -7.49 3.61 -1.79
CA LEU A 41 -6.94 4.94 -2.05
C LEU A 41 -7.16 5.88 -0.86
N ASN A 42 -8.26 5.70 -0.14
CA ASN A 42 -8.48 6.39 1.12
C ASN A 42 -7.47 5.92 2.19
N GLY A 43 -6.52 6.80 2.53
CA GLY A 43 -5.42 6.54 3.44
C GLY A 43 -4.25 5.74 2.86
N GLY A 44 -4.33 5.30 1.58
CA GLY A 44 -3.25 4.56 0.92
C GLY A 44 -2.91 3.22 1.59
N GLN A 45 -3.91 2.56 2.17
CA GLN A 45 -3.73 1.45 3.11
C GLN A 45 -3.99 0.08 2.47
N VAL A 46 -3.20 -0.92 2.86
CA VAL A 46 -3.45 -2.33 2.49
C VAL A 46 -4.45 -2.92 3.48
N THR A 47 -5.56 -3.47 2.98
CA THR A 47 -6.66 -4.02 3.79
C THR A 47 -6.83 -5.52 3.66
N SER A 48 -6.17 -6.16 2.71
CA SER A 48 -6.15 -7.62 2.58
C SER A 48 -4.85 -8.01 1.89
N TRP A 49 -4.29 -9.13 2.32
CA TRP A 49 -3.14 -9.77 1.70
C TRP A 49 -3.31 -11.29 1.83
N LYS A 50 -3.50 -11.96 0.71
CA LYS A 50 -3.80 -13.40 0.66
C LYS A 50 -2.69 -14.17 -0.02
N ASN A 51 -2.41 -15.35 0.51
CA ASN A 51 -1.49 -16.31 -0.11
C ASN A 51 -2.16 -17.05 -1.29
N GLU A 52 -1.44 -18.01 -1.89
CA GLU A 52 -1.91 -18.77 -3.06
C GLU A 52 -3.11 -19.68 -2.77
N TYR A 53 -3.35 -20.01 -1.49
CA TYR A 53 -4.51 -20.79 -1.02
C TYR A 53 -5.71 -19.89 -0.69
N GLY A 54 -5.58 -18.57 -0.79
CA GLY A 54 -6.61 -17.60 -0.44
C GLY A 54 -6.71 -17.31 1.06
N GLU A 55 -5.77 -17.79 1.86
CA GLU A 55 -5.71 -17.53 3.31
C GLU A 55 -5.24 -16.10 3.57
N GLU A 56 -5.92 -15.43 4.51
CA GLU A 56 -5.62 -14.05 4.87
C GLU A 56 -4.39 -13.97 5.78
N LEU A 57 -3.43 -13.12 5.41
CA LEU A 57 -2.17 -12.91 6.12
C LEU A 57 -2.17 -11.60 6.93
N LEU A 58 -3.15 -10.71 6.72
CA LEU A 58 -3.35 -9.52 7.54
C LEU A 58 -4.44 -9.73 8.59
N PHE A 59 -4.18 -9.28 9.80
CA PHE A 59 -5.20 -9.19 10.84
C PHE A 59 -5.75 -7.76 10.88
N LEU A 60 -6.96 -7.53 10.40
CA LEU A 60 -7.63 -6.26 10.62
C LEU A 60 -8.39 -6.30 11.95
N SER A 61 -7.98 -5.49 12.93
CA SER A 61 -8.79 -5.33 14.14
C SER A 61 -10.07 -4.57 13.80
N SER A 62 -11.22 -5.05 14.27
CA SER A 62 -12.53 -4.38 14.14
C SER A 62 -12.58 -2.99 14.80
N LYS A 63 -11.57 -2.63 15.60
CA LYS A 63 -11.42 -1.34 16.26
C LYS A 63 -10.57 -0.33 15.49
N PHE A 64 -9.98 -0.70 14.34
CA PHE A 64 -9.32 0.26 13.45
C PHE A 64 -10.38 0.98 12.59
N GLY A 65 -11.38 1.54 13.27
CA GLY A 65 -12.38 2.39 12.66
C GLY A 65 -11.72 3.68 12.18
N MET A 66 -12.26 4.22 11.10
CA MET A 66 -11.92 5.50 10.47
C MET A 66 -12.10 6.73 11.41
N HIS A 67 -12.13 6.55 12.73
CA HIS A 67 -12.46 7.52 13.77
C HIS A 67 -11.39 7.51 14.88
N GLY A 68 -10.12 7.38 14.53
CA GLY A 68 -9.03 7.74 15.42
C GLY A 68 -8.86 9.26 15.44
N SER A 69 -8.82 9.87 16.64
CA SER A 69 -8.56 11.31 16.81
C SER A 69 -7.38 11.76 15.92
N LEU A 70 -7.55 12.93 15.27
CA LEU A 70 -6.62 13.54 14.32
C LEU A 70 -5.22 13.78 14.95
N GLU A 71 -5.16 13.88 16.28
CA GLU A 71 -3.98 14.37 17.00
C GLU A 71 -2.91 13.33 17.28
N GLN A 72 -3.22 12.02 17.29
CA GLN A 72 -2.23 11.00 17.70
C GLN A 72 -1.36 10.43 16.57
N HIS A 73 -1.79 10.48 15.30
CA HIS A 73 -1.11 9.75 14.21
C HIS A 73 -1.00 10.51 12.88
N GLY A 74 -1.11 11.84 12.92
CA GLY A 74 -1.04 12.69 11.72
C GLY A 74 -2.25 12.55 10.79
N PHE A 75 -2.15 13.14 9.60
CA PHE A 75 -3.28 13.33 8.67
C PHE A 75 -3.26 12.41 7.44
N ALA A 76 -2.11 11.85 7.05
CA ALA A 76 -1.95 11.07 5.82
C ALA A 76 -2.88 9.83 5.71
N ARG A 77 -3.32 9.28 6.84
CA ARG A 77 -4.26 8.15 6.90
C ARG A 77 -5.72 8.54 6.63
N ASN A 78 -6.04 9.83 6.76
CA ASN A 78 -7.38 10.38 6.60
C ASN A 78 -7.56 11.14 5.27
N THR A 79 -6.55 11.10 4.41
CA THR A 79 -6.55 11.75 3.09
C THR A 79 -6.70 10.72 1.99
N VAL A 80 -7.28 11.13 0.86
CA VAL A 80 -7.33 10.29 -0.35
C VAL A 80 -6.00 10.41 -1.09
N TRP A 81 -5.36 9.27 -1.32
CA TRP A 81 -4.14 9.17 -2.11
C TRP A 81 -4.49 9.05 -3.60
N THR A 82 -3.62 9.57 -4.46
CA THR A 82 -3.80 9.50 -5.91
C THR A 82 -2.83 8.51 -6.53
N ILE A 83 -3.18 7.92 -7.67
CA ILE A 83 -2.26 7.04 -8.41
C ILE A 83 -1.18 7.91 -9.06
N ASP A 84 0.09 7.61 -8.79
CA ASP A 84 1.22 8.25 -9.44
C ASP A 84 1.48 7.59 -10.80
N LYS A 85 1.07 8.25 -11.89
CA LYS A 85 1.20 7.73 -13.26
C LYS A 85 2.61 7.86 -13.82
N ASP A 86 3.43 8.72 -13.22
CA ASP A 86 4.81 8.99 -13.65
C ASP A 86 5.75 8.96 -12.42
N PRO A 87 5.86 7.80 -11.75
CA PRO A 87 6.68 7.69 -10.56
C PRO A 87 8.16 7.80 -10.94
N PRO A 88 8.99 8.52 -10.17
CA PRO A 88 10.43 8.55 -10.40
C PRO A 88 11.01 7.13 -10.42
N PRO A 89 12.01 6.86 -11.27
CA PRO A 89 12.63 5.54 -11.37
C PRO A 89 13.15 5.08 -10.01
N PHE A 90 12.99 3.80 -9.72
CA PHE A 90 13.57 3.20 -8.52
C PHE A 90 15.05 2.84 -8.77
N PRO A 91 15.92 2.89 -7.75
CA PRO A 91 17.31 2.49 -7.89
C PRO A 91 17.45 1.02 -8.31
N THR A 92 16.47 0.19 -7.93
CA THR A 92 16.38 -1.22 -8.29
C THR A 92 15.30 -1.42 -9.35
N VAL A 93 15.68 -1.97 -10.49
CA VAL A 93 14.72 -2.37 -11.53
C VAL A 93 14.14 -3.72 -11.11
N SER A 94 12.86 -3.74 -10.74
CA SER A 94 12.12 -4.98 -10.49
C SER A 94 11.35 -5.40 -11.73
N SER A 95 11.32 -6.68 -12.05
CA SER A 95 10.45 -7.26 -13.08
C SER A 95 9.02 -7.54 -12.59
N ASN A 96 8.71 -7.17 -11.35
CA ASN A 96 7.38 -7.35 -10.75
C ASN A 96 6.33 -6.57 -11.54
N LYS A 97 5.19 -7.22 -11.80
CA LYS A 97 4.09 -6.66 -12.60
C LYS A 97 2.89 -6.25 -11.76
N ALA A 98 2.72 -6.85 -10.59
CA ALA A 98 1.67 -6.51 -9.62
C ALA A 98 2.16 -5.42 -8.65
N PHE A 99 2.14 -4.17 -9.09
CA PHE A 99 2.42 -3.04 -8.21
C PHE A 99 1.54 -1.83 -8.51
N ILE A 100 1.43 -0.94 -7.54
CA ILE A 100 0.79 0.37 -7.68
C ILE A 100 1.63 1.43 -6.99
N ASP A 101 1.80 2.57 -7.64
CA ASP A 101 2.39 3.77 -7.05
C ASP A 101 1.27 4.72 -6.63
N LEU A 102 1.28 5.10 -5.36
CA LEU A 102 0.39 6.10 -4.82
C LEU A 102 1.20 7.32 -4.40
N ILE A 103 0.61 8.50 -4.55
CA ILE A 103 1.17 9.78 -4.13
C ILE A 103 0.14 10.59 -3.35
N LEU A 104 0.59 11.07 -2.20
CA LEU A 104 -0.04 12.12 -1.41
C LEU A 104 0.74 13.42 -1.67
N LYS A 105 0.02 14.41 -2.17
CA LYS A 105 0.49 15.79 -2.35
C LYS A 105 -0.21 16.68 -1.32
N PRO A 106 0.36 17.86 -1.01
CA PRO A 106 -0.29 18.79 -0.10
C PRO A 106 -1.63 19.24 -0.69
N SER A 107 -2.64 19.36 0.15
CA SER A 107 -3.97 19.89 -0.18
C SER A 107 -4.20 21.22 0.54
N GLU A 108 -5.07 22.07 0.00
CA GLU A 108 -5.56 23.27 0.71
C GLU A 108 -6.33 22.90 1.99
N ASP A 109 -6.79 21.66 2.09
CA ASP A 109 -7.46 21.09 3.28
C ASP A 109 -6.48 20.58 4.35
N ASP A 110 -5.17 20.67 4.11
CA ASP A 110 -4.17 20.22 5.08
C ASP A 110 -4.24 21.07 6.37
N PRO A 111 -3.96 20.49 7.55
CA PRO A 111 -4.00 21.22 8.80
C PRO A 111 -3.10 22.46 8.75
N LYS A 112 -3.64 23.62 9.13
CA LYS A 112 -2.86 24.87 9.26
C LYS A 112 -1.64 24.74 10.18
N SER A 113 -1.66 23.76 11.10
CA SER A 113 -0.55 23.40 11.98
C SER A 113 0.62 22.70 11.27
N TRP A 114 0.47 22.30 10.01
CA TRP A 114 1.52 21.70 9.18
C TRP A 114 1.89 22.62 8.00
N PRO A 115 2.73 23.66 8.22
CA PRO A 115 3.10 24.63 7.18
C PRO A 115 4.20 24.10 6.25
N HIS A 116 4.34 22.78 6.09
CA HIS A 116 5.38 22.16 5.29
C HIS A 116 4.79 21.45 4.07
N ARG A 117 5.37 21.72 2.91
CA ARG A 117 5.04 21.07 1.65
C ARG A 117 5.92 19.85 1.46
N PHE A 118 5.29 18.74 1.14
CA PHE A 118 5.95 17.47 0.89
C PHE A 118 5.23 16.70 -0.19
N GLU A 119 5.92 15.75 -0.82
CA GLU A 119 5.28 14.69 -1.59
C GLU A 119 5.63 13.37 -0.94
N PHE A 120 4.62 12.62 -0.53
CA PHE A 120 4.80 11.27 -0.03
C PHE A 120 4.35 10.29 -1.10
N ARG A 121 5.30 9.52 -1.63
CA ARG A 121 5.04 8.40 -2.52
C ARG A 121 5.18 7.08 -1.79
N ILE A 122 4.29 6.15 -2.09
CA ILE A 122 4.40 4.76 -1.66
C ILE A 122 4.19 3.85 -2.87
N ARG A 123 5.09 2.91 -3.06
CA ARG A 123 4.87 1.78 -3.98
C ARG A 123 4.48 0.56 -3.17
N ILE A 124 3.33 -0.02 -3.49
CA ILE A 124 2.90 -1.31 -2.97
C ILE A 124 3.14 -2.33 -4.08
N THR A 125 3.93 -3.36 -3.80
CA THR A 125 4.27 -4.42 -4.74
C THR A 125 3.92 -5.77 -4.14
N LEU A 126 3.21 -6.60 -4.90
CA LEU A 126 3.04 -8.01 -4.62
C LEU A 126 4.02 -8.79 -5.49
N GLY A 127 5.01 -9.43 -4.87
CA GLY A 127 5.99 -10.24 -5.57
C GLY A 127 5.43 -11.60 -6.00
N PRO A 128 6.01 -12.27 -7.02
CA PRO A 128 5.54 -13.57 -7.51
C PRO A 128 5.52 -14.69 -6.46
N GLY A 129 6.34 -14.55 -5.41
CA GLY A 129 6.37 -15.46 -4.25
C GLY A 129 5.24 -15.21 -3.25
N GLY A 130 4.49 -14.12 -3.41
CA GLY A 130 3.47 -13.67 -2.47
C GLY A 130 3.96 -12.64 -1.46
N ASP A 131 5.24 -12.26 -1.50
CA ASP A 131 5.81 -11.21 -0.64
C ASP A 131 5.17 -9.85 -0.93
N LEU A 132 4.74 -9.16 0.12
CA LEU A 132 4.19 -7.81 0.02
C LEU A 132 5.25 -6.79 0.44
N MET A 133 5.65 -5.92 -0.49
CA MET A 133 6.66 -4.90 -0.27
C MET A 133 6.06 -3.50 -0.34
N LEU A 134 6.35 -2.67 0.67
CA LEU A 134 5.94 -1.26 0.73
C LEU A 134 7.19 -0.37 0.69
N THR A 135 7.40 0.34 -0.41
CA THR A 135 8.55 1.26 -0.56
C THR A 135 8.10 2.70 -0.48
N SER A 136 8.42 3.38 0.63
CA SER A 136 8.09 4.78 0.87
C SER A 136 9.21 5.72 0.43
N ARG A 137 8.84 6.84 -0.20
CA ARG A 137 9.74 7.93 -0.60
C ARG A 137 9.08 9.27 -0.28
N ILE A 138 9.71 10.06 0.58
CA ILE A 138 9.21 11.38 0.97
C ILE A 138 10.16 12.43 0.42
N ARG A 139 9.60 13.42 -0.27
CA ARG A 139 10.33 14.56 -0.83
C ARG A 139 9.86 15.85 -0.17
N ASN A 140 10.79 16.65 0.31
CA ASN A 140 10.49 18.01 0.73
C ASN A 140 10.29 18.90 -0.50
N THR A 141 9.17 19.64 -0.55
CA THR A 141 8.80 20.53 -1.65
C THR A 141 8.58 21.98 -1.20
N ASN A 142 9.08 22.34 -0.01
CA ASN A 142 9.08 23.71 0.48
C ASN A 142 9.78 24.66 -0.52
N THR A 143 9.12 25.76 -0.85
CA THR A 143 9.67 26.79 -1.75
C THR A 143 10.76 27.63 -1.08
N ASP A 144 10.79 27.67 0.26
CA ASP A 144 11.79 28.39 1.04
C ASP A 144 13.06 27.56 1.29
N GLY A 145 13.12 26.32 0.79
CA GLY A 145 14.26 25.41 0.91
C GLY A 145 14.50 24.88 2.33
N LYS A 146 13.63 25.18 3.29
CA LYS A 146 13.85 24.75 4.67
C LYS A 146 13.54 23.26 4.83
N PRO A 147 14.42 22.47 5.47
CA PRO A 147 14.10 21.11 5.86
C PRO A 147 12.99 21.10 6.92
N PHE A 148 12.25 20.00 6.98
CA PHE A 148 11.32 19.71 8.07
C PHE A 148 11.62 18.35 8.66
N THR A 149 11.31 18.19 9.95
CA THR A 149 11.41 16.91 10.65
C THR A 149 10.05 16.21 10.57
N PHE A 150 10.06 14.93 10.27
CA PHE A 150 8.85 14.11 10.22
C PHE A 150 9.08 12.75 10.85
N THR A 151 7.98 12.08 11.18
CA THR A 151 7.95 10.68 11.60
C THR A 151 6.86 9.99 10.82
N PHE A 152 7.12 8.78 10.35
CA PHE A 152 6.11 7.92 9.73
C PHE A 152 6.25 6.51 10.27
N ALA A 153 5.14 5.80 10.32
CA ALA A 153 5.10 4.40 10.71
C ALA A 153 4.11 3.66 9.80
N TYR A 154 4.43 2.41 9.47
CA TYR A 154 3.45 1.51 8.90
C TYR A 154 2.75 0.78 10.03
N ASN A 155 1.46 1.03 10.22
CA ASN A 155 0.64 0.27 11.17
C ASN A 155 0.10 -1.00 10.50
N ASN A 156 1.01 -1.91 10.17
CA ASN A 156 0.69 -3.20 9.56
C ASN A 156 0.43 -4.24 10.66
N TYR A 157 -0.80 -4.72 10.78
CA TYR A 157 -1.15 -5.80 11.69
C TYR A 157 -1.05 -7.14 10.94
N PHE A 158 0.05 -7.86 11.15
CA PHE A 158 0.24 -9.20 10.59
C PHE A 158 -0.58 -10.23 11.37
N TYR A 159 -1.16 -11.21 10.67
CA TYR A 159 -1.78 -12.37 11.29
C TYR A 159 -0.67 -13.27 11.88
N LEU A 160 -0.45 -13.16 13.19
CA LEU A 160 0.47 -14.04 13.93
C LEU A 160 -0.34 -15.18 14.53
N THR A 161 -0.03 -16.43 14.16
CA THR A 161 -0.67 -17.62 14.73
C THR A 161 -0.06 -18.09 16.04
N ASP A 162 1.06 -17.53 16.52
CA ASP A 162 1.68 -17.95 17.78
C ASP A 162 2.59 -16.85 18.37
N ILE A 163 2.22 -16.30 19.53
CA ILE A 163 3.07 -15.42 20.33
C ILE A 163 3.63 -16.27 21.47
N ARG A 164 4.87 -16.76 21.32
CA ARG A 164 5.59 -17.41 22.42
C ARG A 164 6.39 -16.38 23.20
N PHE A 165 5.97 -16.14 24.44
CA PHE A 165 6.77 -15.42 25.43
C PHE A 165 7.82 -16.38 26.01
N SER A 166 9.10 -16.15 25.72
CA SER A 166 10.19 -16.69 26.55
C SER A 166 10.55 -15.65 27.61
N HIS A 167 10.24 -15.94 28.87
CA HIS A 167 10.82 -15.24 30.00
C HIS A 167 12.09 -16.00 30.40
N ASP A 168 13.26 -15.42 30.14
CA ASP A 168 14.49 -15.82 30.81
C ASP A 168 14.65 -14.91 32.03
N LEU A 169 14.46 -15.48 33.21
CA LEU A 169 14.91 -14.88 34.47
C LEU A 169 16.35 -15.35 34.71
N LEU A 170 17.28 -14.39 34.81
CA LEU A 170 18.57 -14.61 35.48
C LEU A 170 18.37 -14.60 36.99
#